data_AF-A0A1L5PNY0-F1
#
_entry.id   AF-A0A1L5PNY0-F1
#
_cell.length_a   1.000
_cell.length_b   1.000
_cell.length_c   1.000
_cell.angle_alpha   90.00
_cell.angle_beta   90.00
_cell.angle_gamma   90.00
#
_symmetry.space_group_name_H-M   'P 1'
#
loop_
_entity.id
_entity.type
_entity.pdbx_description
1 polymer ?
#
loop_
_entity_poly.entity_id
_entity_poly.type
_entity_poly.pdbx_seq_one_letter_code
_entity_poly.pdbx_strand_id
1 'polypeptide(L)'
;MQYFEEVDTLYEAAPAWVAALLGLGYRWRSGDNKARRIGLLSMPFESEAAGLIALGALRSDLERTSASHVDTHFDFLLRTCHERVATRMRREDSLQVTAWDVRNACDDTRWRFVAYDSDMDAIVLELAKHRPVVKFKCKRAPNPHGACRRYIMRGNSIEWQLRNCPLPELPRDGRALDLSAYSDLPGCVGPIQEINLRRSYDGLVLVGQGAARDSTYMQKFYAAGFASAGRRLLLGDLLTLHHRERKYIRRLRFLNERINQDEAVHAAWLVVADGISALLCAEKLFPASDIIGVCNRDASTESILQLKEWLNDIIRYYNDTDTSNCLSDEMQARMKLRVLQRRI
;
A
#
# COMPACT_ATOMS: atom_id res chain seq x y z
N MET A 1 -18.38 -18.48 -6.15
CA MET A 1 -17.23 -18.49 -5.23
C MET A 1 -17.73 -18.70 -3.81
N GLN A 2 -17.13 -19.60 -3.05
CA GLN A 2 -17.44 -19.82 -1.63
C GLN A 2 -16.62 -18.86 -0.77
N TYR A 3 -17.11 -18.56 0.43
CA TYR A 3 -16.40 -17.77 1.43
C TYR A 3 -16.20 -18.63 2.68
N PHE A 4 -15.08 -18.43 3.38
CA PHE A 4 -14.86 -19.08 4.67
C PHE A 4 -14.41 -18.05 5.71
N GLU A 5 -14.83 -18.29 6.95
CA GLU A 5 -14.42 -17.57 8.14
C GLU A 5 -13.89 -18.58 9.14
N GLU A 6 -12.73 -18.28 9.70
CA GLU A 6 -12.02 -19.24 10.54
C GLU A 6 -11.74 -20.55 9.75
N VAL A 7 -10.97 -21.48 10.29
CA VAL A 7 -10.51 -22.65 9.50
C VAL A 7 -11.69 -23.57 9.07
N ASP A 8 -12.82 -23.46 9.77
CA ASP A 8 -13.87 -24.47 9.81
C ASP A 8 -15.24 -24.02 9.27
N THR A 9 -15.54 -22.71 9.17
CA THR A 9 -16.84 -22.24 8.67
C THR A 9 -16.77 -21.96 7.17
N LEU A 10 -17.31 -22.85 6.34
CA LEU A 10 -17.40 -22.68 4.89
C LEU A 10 -18.84 -22.39 4.48
N TYR A 11 -19.06 -21.25 3.83
CA TYR A 11 -20.34 -20.87 3.26
C TYR A 11 -20.44 -21.37 1.82
N GLU A 12 -21.59 -21.96 1.46
CA GLU A 12 -21.85 -22.47 0.10
C GLU A 12 -21.74 -21.40 -0.99
N ALA A 13 -22.04 -20.15 -0.62
CA ALA A 13 -21.82 -18.97 -1.42
C ALA A 13 -21.30 -17.83 -0.54
N ALA A 14 -20.57 -16.88 -1.14
CA ALA A 14 -20.15 -15.68 -0.43
C ALA A 14 -21.36 -14.93 0.16
N PRO A 15 -21.41 -14.70 1.49
CA PRO A 15 -22.49 -13.97 2.11
C PRO A 15 -22.70 -12.59 1.48
N ALA A 16 -23.94 -12.10 1.47
CA ALA A 16 -24.29 -10.82 0.86
C ALA A 16 -23.47 -9.63 1.41
N TRP A 17 -23.15 -9.65 2.70
CA TRP A 17 -22.33 -8.61 3.33
C TRP A 17 -20.88 -8.61 2.81
N VAL A 18 -20.29 -9.79 2.54
CA VAL A 18 -18.95 -9.93 1.96
C VAL A 18 -18.91 -9.30 0.56
N ALA A 19 -19.89 -9.65 -0.27
CA ALA A 19 -20.03 -9.10 -1.61
C ALA A 19 -20.27 -7.58 -1.59
N ALA A 20 -21.03 -7.08 -0.61
CA ALA A 20 -21.28 -5.66 -0.45
C ALA A 20 -20.01 -4.88 -0.06
N LEU A 21 -19.17 -5.41 0.83
CA LEU A 21 -17.92 -4.78 1.24
C LEU A 21 -16.87 -4.78 0.12
N LEU A 22 -16.74 -5.89 -0.60
CA LEU A 22 -15.93 -5.95 -1.82
C LEU A 22 -16.43 -4.93 -2.85
N GLY A 23 -17.73 -4.91 -3.11
CA GLY A 23 -18.36 -3.96 -4.03
C GLY A 23 -18.17 -2.50 -3.62
N LEU A 24 -18.18 -2.20 -2.32
CA LEU A 24 -17.92 -0.86 -1.79
C LEU A 24 -16.51 -0.38 -2.16
N GLY A 25 -15.49 -1.19 -1.89
CA GLY A 25 -14.11 -0.86 -2.27
C GLY A 25 -13.93 -0.79 -3.78
N TYR A 26 -14.53 -1.73 -4.51
CA TYR A 26 -14.44 -1.82 -5.97
C TYR A 26 -15.00 -0.58 -6.68
N ARG A 27 -16.16 -0.10 -6.24
CA ARG A 27 -16.86 1.05 -6.83
C ARG A 27 -16.45 2.39 -6.24
N TRP A 28 -15.63 2.41 -5.19
CA TRP A 28 -15.31 3.67 -4.50
C TRP A 28 -14.78 4.73 -5.46
N ARG A 29 -13.92 4.35 -6.41
CA ARG A 29 -13.32 5.28 -7.38
C ARG A 29 -14.22 5.65 -8.57
N SER A 30 -15.36 5.00 -8.75
CA SER A 30 -16.18 5.09 -9.98
C SER A 30 -16.99 6.40 -10.13
N GLY A 31 -16.67 7.45 -9.37
CA GLY A 31 -17.32 8.75 -9.49
C GLY A 31 -16.40 9.78 -10.16
N ASP A 32 -16.96 10.67 -10.99
CA ASP A 32 -16.24 11.77 -11.64
C ASP A 32 -15.79 12.88 -10.68
N ASN A 33 -16.04 12.71 -9.38
CA ASN A 33 -15.74 13.73 -8.40
C ASN A 33 -14.29 13.67 -7.94
N LYS A 34 -13.60 14.80 -8.12
CA LYS A 34 -12.21 15.00 -7.66
C LYS A 34 -12.12 15.42 -6.19
N ALA A 35 -13.24 15.71 -5.54
CA ALA A 35 -13.25 16.07 -4.13
C ALA A 35 -12.94 14.87 -3.24
N ARG A 36 -12.11 15.10 -2.22
CA ARG A 36 -11.79 14.11 -1.18
C ARG A 36 -13.07 13.58 -0.51
N ARG A 37 -13.14 12.27 -0.28
CA ARG A 37 -14.23 11.60 0.43
C ARG A 37 -13.74 10.85 1.66
N ILE A 38 -14.58 10.84 2.69
CA ILE A 38 -14.39 10.04 3.89
C ILE A 38 -15.63 9.17 4.10
N GLY A 39 -15.47 7.86 3.93
CA GLY A 39 -16.47 6.85 4.25
C GLY A 39 -16.34 6.39 5.70
N LEU A 40 -17.45 6.36 6.41
CA LEU A 40 -17.56 5.80 7.75
C LEU A 40 -18.51 4.62 7.70
N LEU A 41 -17.95 3.42 7.81
CA LEU A 41 -18.70 2.18 7.83
C LEU A 41 -18.81 1.69 9.27
N SER A 42 -20.01 1.72 9.83
CA SER A 42 -20.31 1.14 11.14
C SER A 42 -20.65 -0.35 11.01
N MET A 43 -19.79 -1.19 11.57
CA MET A 43 -19.95 -2.64 11.64
C MET A 43 -20.53 -3.08 12.98
N PRO A 44 -21.46 -4.05 13.00
CA PRO A 44 -22.09 -4.52 14.24
C PRO A 44 -21.18 -5.37 15.13
N PHE A 45 -20.09 -5.91 14.61
CA PHE A 45 -19.11 -6.72 15.33
C PHE A 45 -17.74 -6.56 14.66
N GLU A 46 -16.69 -7.06 15.32
CA GLU A 46 -15.34 -7.09 14.77
C GLU A 46 -15.26 -8.07 13.60
N SER A 47 -14.75 -7.63 12.44
CA SER A 47 -14.72 -8.43 11.21
C SER A 47 -13.58 -8.00 10.30
N GLU A 48 -13.26 -8.80 9.29
CA GLU A 48 -12.24 -8.53 8.28
C GLU A 48 -12.72 -7.51 7.21
N ALA A 49 -13.72 -6.70 7.54
CA ALA A 49 -14.41 -5.82 6.60
C ALA A 49 -13.48 -4.82 5.93
N ALA A 50 -12.50 -4.26 6.66
CA ALA A 50 -11.48 -3.39 6.09
C ALA A 50 -10.64 -4.12 5.02
N GLY A 51 -10.28 -5.38 5.28
CA GLY A 51 -9.59 -6.22 4.31
C GLY A 51 -10.42 -6.50 3.07
N LEU A 52 -11.72 -6.80 3.22
CA LEU A 52 -12.63 -7.02 2.09
C LEU A 52 -12.80 -5.76 1.22
N ILE A 53 -12.96 -4.59 1.84
CA ILE A 53 -13.02 -3.30 1.12
C ILE A 53 -11.69 -3.05 0.39
N ALA A 54 -10.56 -3.25 1.06
CA ALA A 54 -9.24 -3.08 0.45
C ALA A 54 -9.03 -4.04 -0.73
N LEU A 55 -9.51 -5.28 -0.64
CA LEU A 55 -9.45 -6.26 -1.73
C LEU A 55 -10.31 -5.81 -2.92
N GLY A 56 -11.50 -5.28 -2.67
CA GLY A 56 -12.36 -4.71 -3.71
C GLY A 56 -11.70 -3.55 -4.44
N ALA A 57 -11.09 -2.63 -3.69
CA ALA A 57 -10.34 -1.51 -4.26
C ALA A 57 -9.12 -1.98 -5.06
N LEU A 58 -8.36 -2.95 -4.55
CA LEU A 58 -7.24 -3.58 -5.27
C LEU A 58 -7.72 -4.20 -6.57
N ARG A 59 -8.85 -4.91 -6.53
CA ARG A 59 -9.44 -5.54 -7.71
C ARG A 59 -9.85 -4.53 -8.77
N SER A 60 -10.35 -3.37 -8.38
CA SER A 60 -10.62 -2.23 -9.28
C SER A 60 -9.33 -1.67 -9.88
N ASP A 61 -8.27 -1.52 -9.08
CA ASP A 61 -6.98 -1.04 -9.57
C ASP A 61 -6.30 -2.00 -10.54
N LEU A 62 -6.54 -3.31 -10.44
CA LEU A 62 -6.03 -4.29 -11.42
C LEU A 62 -6.59 -4.08 -12.84
N GLU A 63 -7.73 -3.39 -13.00
CA GLU A 63 -8.35 -3.11 -14.30
C GLU A 63 -7.76 -1.88 -15.00
N ARG A 64 -6.96 -1.08 -14.28
CA ARG A 64 -6.51 0.23 -14.76
C ARG A 64 -5.11 0.18 -15.36
N THR A 65 -4.94 0.76 -16.54
CA THR A 65 -3.62 0.92 -17.17
C THR A 65 -2.67 1.81 -16.35
N SER A 66 -3.21 2.78 -15.60
CA SER A 66 -2.41 3.73 -14.82
C SER A 66 -2.02 3.23 -13.42
N ALA A 67 -2.48 2.05 -12.99
CA ALA A 67 -2.26 1.57 -11.63
C ALA A 67 -0.96 0.76 -11.55
N SER A 68 0.16 1.40 -11.87
CA SER A 68 1.48 0.78 -11.79
C SER A 68 2.56 1.80 -11.44
N HIS A 69 3.64 1.34 -10.82
CA HIS A 69 4.78 2.19 -10.49
C HIS A 69 5.78 2.36 -11.63
N VAL A 70 5.69 1.56 -12.70
CA VAL A 70 6.71 1.52 -13.77
C VAL A 70 6.98 2.92 -14.33
N ASP A 71 5.92 3.66 -14.66
CA ASP A 71 6.05 4.98 -15.32
C ASP A 71 6.58 6.06 -14.38
N THR A 72 6.31 5.94 -13.07
CA THR A 72 6.71 6.93 -12.04
C THR A 72 7.97 6.53 -11.27
N HIS A 73 8.54 5.36 -11.55
CA HIS A 73 9.60 4.77 -10.73
C HIS A 73 10.90 5.58 -10.79
N PHE A 74 11.27 6.08 -11.97
CA PHE A 74 12.43 6.95 -12.10
C PHE A 74 12.29 8.23 -11.27
N ASP A 75 11.14 8.90 -11.36
CA ASP A 75 10.90 10.14 -10.61
C ASP A 75 10.89 9.89 -9.10
N PHE A 76 10.38 8.73 -8.66
CA PHE A 76 10.52 8.27 -7.29
C PHE A 76 11.98 8.13 -6.86
N LEU A 77 12.80 7.40 -7.63
CA LEU A 77 14.23 7.25 -7.35
C LEU A 77 14.97 8.59 -7.36
N LEU A 78 14.60 9.51 -8.25
CA LEU A 78 15.18 10.84 -8.35
C LEU A 78 14.86 11.69 -7.11
N ARG A 79 13.60 11.69 -6.66
CA ARG A 79 13.20 12.38 -5.42
C ARG A 79 13.98 11.83 -4.21
N THR A 80 14.04 10.51 -4.09
CA THR A 80 14.83 9.84 -3.05
C THR A 80 16.33 10.18 -3.13
N CYS A 81 16.88 10.31 -4.34
CA CYS A 81 18.26 10.76 -4.55
C CYS A 81 18.46 12.19 -4.01
N HIS A 82 17.58 13.13 -4.37
CA HIS A 82 17.66 14.51 -3.88
C HIS A 82 17.58 14.59 -2.35
N GLU A 83 16.64 13.88 -1.73
CA GLU A 83 16.50 13.81 -0.27
C GLU A 83 17.78 13.28 0.40
N ARG A 84 18.38 12.22 -0.16
CA ARG A 84 19.62 11.64 0.37
C ARG A 84 20.79 12.60 0.25
N VAL A 85 20.97 13.23 -0.92
CA VAL A 85 22.07 14.16 -1.17
C VAL A 85 21.95 15.38 -0.24
N ALA A 86 20.75 15.94 -0.10
CA ALA A 86 20.49 17.05 0.82
C ALA A 86 20.80 16.68 2.28
N THR A 87 20.43 15.46 2.70
CA THR A 87 20.71 14.99 4.07
C THR A 87 22.20 14.79 4.33
N ARG A 88 22.94 14.25 3.35
CA ARG A 88 24.39 14.05 3.44
C ARG A 88 25.13 15.38 3.59
N MET A 89 24.70 16.44 2.91
CA MET A 89 25.28 17.78 3.06
C MET A 89 25.09 18.36 4.46
N ARG A 90 24.09 17.88 5.23
CA ARG A 90 23.78 18.39 6.58
C ARG A 90 24.43 17.59 7.72
N ARG A 91 24.90 16.37 7.48
CA ARG A 91 25.53 15.50 8.50
C ARG A 91 26.78 14.86 7.91
N GLU A 92 27.96 15.38 8.28
CA GLU A 92 29.24 14.87 7.78
C GLU A 92 29.61 13.47 8.27
N ASP A 93 28.94 12.90 9.28
CA ASP A 93 29.51 11.72 9.99
C ASP A 93 28.55 10.61 10.45
N SER A 94 27.33 10.47 9.89
CA SER A 94 26.51 9.28 10.22
C SER A 94 26.72 8.15 9.21
N LEU A 95 27.70 7.30 9.49
CA LEU A 95 28.03 6.03 8.82
C LEU A 95 26.91 4.96 8.77
N GLN A 96 25.65 5.28 9.10
CA GLN A 96 24.68 4.28 9.55
C GLN A 96 23.33 4.18 8.84
N VAL A 97 23.06 4.92 7.76
CA VAL A 97 21.75 4.78 7.09
C VAL A 97 21.84 3.91 5.84
N THR A 98 21.85 2.59 6.04
CA THR A 98 21.77 1.56 4.97
C THR A 98 20.39 1.50 4.28
N ALA A 99 19.40 2.27 4.78
CA ALA A 99 18.04 2.29 4.28
C ALA A 99 17.92 2.87 2.85
N TRP A 100 18.84 3.74 2.45
CA TRP A 100 18.81 4.43 1.16
C TRP A 100 19.65 3.75 0.08
N ASP A 101 20.22 2.58 0.36
CA ASP A 101 21.04 1.87 -0.60
C ASP A 101 20.14 1.31 -1.72
N VAL A 102 20.58 1.54 -2.95
CA VAL A 102 19.96 1.01 -4.16
C VAL A 102 20.64 -0.30 -4.48
N ARG A 103 19.87 -1.27 -4.96
CA ARG A 103 20.38 -2.50 -5.55
C ARG A 103 19.98 -2.61 -7.00
N ASN A 104 20.82 -3.27 -7.78
CA ASN A 104 20.43 -3.73 -9.11
C ASN A 104 19.71 -5.07 -8.97
N ALA A 105 18.57 -5.22 -9.65
CA ALA A 105 17.67 -6.37 -9.54
C ALA A 105 18.30 -7.68 -10.06
N CYS A 106 19.30 -7.59 -10.94
CA CYS A 106 19.98 -8.74 -11.54
C CYS A 106 21.07 -9.31 -10.64
N ASP A 107 21.91 -8.45 -10.04
CA ASP A 107 23.12 -8.87 -9.33
C ASP A 107 23.09 -8.63 -7.80
N ASP A 108 22.04 -8.00 -7.27
CA ASP A 108 21.85 -7.62 -5.85
C ASP A 108 23.04 -6.81 -5.27
N THR A 109 23.86 -6.20 -6.14
CA THR A 109 24.99 -5.37 -5.74
C THR A 109 24.48 -4.06 -5.13
N ARG A 110 25.18 -3.55 -4.10
CA ARG A 110 24.76 -2.36 -3.35
C ARG A 110 25.42 -1.09 -3.85
N TRP A 111 24.60 -0.07 -4.04
CA TRP A 111 24.97 1.24 -4.57
C TRP A 111 24.37 2.36 -3.73
N ARG A 112 25.00 3.53 -3.78
CA ARG A 112 24.57 4.74 -3.06
C ARG A 112 24.32 5.85 -4.06
N PHE A 113 23.27 6.65 -3.85
CA PHE A 113 23.09 7.88 -4.60
C PHE A 113 24.21 8.87 -4.30
N VAL A 114 24.71 9.51 -5.36
CA VAL A 114 25.79 10.51 -5.29
C VAL A 114 25.28 11.87 -5.71
N ALA A 115 24.64 11.94 -6.88
CA ALA A 115 24.16 13.17 -7.50
C ALA A 115 23.11 12.85 -8.56
N TYR A 116 22.45 13.90 -9.04
CA TYR A 116 21.70 13.88 -10.29
C TYR A 116 22.48 14.72 -11.32
N ASP A 117 22.70 14.14 -12.49
CA ASP A 117 23.34 14.79 -13.64
C ASP A 117 22.23 15.26 -14.58
N SER A 118 22.00 16.58 -14.62
CA SER A 118 20.95 17.19 -15.42
C SER A 118 21.21 17.13 -16.92
N ASP A 119 22.48 17.09 -17.33
CA ASP A 119 22.85 17.08 -18.75
C ASP A 119 22.59 15.71 -19.36
N MET A 120 22.73 14.66 -18.56
CA MET A 120 22.51 13.26 -18.95
C MET A 120 21.12 12.73 -18.57
N ASP A 121 20.27 13.50 -17.87
CA ASP A 121 19.03 13.03 -17.21
C ASP A 121 19.27 11.71 -16.44
N ALA A 122 20.33 11.69 -15.62
CA ALA A 122 20.83 10.47 -15.00
C ALA A 122 21.10 10.60 -13.50
N ILE A 123 20.65 9.61 -12.73
CA ILE A 123 21.00 9.49 -11.32
C ILE A 123 22.35 8.77 -11.22
N VAL A 124 23.33 9.43 -10.60
CA VAL A 124 24.68 8.91 -10.42
C VAL A 124 24.75 8.07 -9.17
N LEU A 125 25.20 6.83 -9.34
CA LEU A 125 25.42 5.87 -8.28
C LEU A 125 26.92 5.58 -8.10
N GLU A 126 27.30 5.26 -6.86
CA GLU A 126 28.62 4.73 -6.53
C GLU A 126 28.48 3.44 -5.71
N LEU A 127 29.39 2.49 -5.96
CA LEU A 127 29.42 1.23 -5.24
C LEU A 127 29.50 1.47 -3.71
N ALA A 128 28.57 0.89 -2.94
CA ALA A 128 28.45 1.18 -1.52
C ALA A 128 29.70 0.82 -0.69
N LYS A 129 30.45 -0.19 -1.14
CA LYS A 129 31.70 -0.65 -0.52
C LYS A 129 32.90 0.24 -0.84
N HIS A 130 32.79 1.17 -1.80
CA HIS A 130 33.89 2.04 -2.15
C HIS A 130 34.24 2.95 -0.97
N ARG A 131 35.53 2.93 -0.61
CA ARG A 131 36.12 3.84 0.37
C ARG A 131 36.98 4.83 -0.39
N PRO A 132 36.72 6.16 -0.26
CA PRO A 132 37.50 7.17 -0.96
C PRO A 132 38.95 7.23 -0.44
N VAL A 133 39.14 6.84 0.83
CA VAL A 133 40.43 6.79 1.50
C VAL A 133 40.68 5.38 2.04
N VAL A 134 41.86 4.84 1.76
CA VAL A 134 42.34 3.56 2.27
C VAL A 134 43.54 3.77 3.18
N LYS A 135 43.70 2.92 4.19
CA LYS A 135 44.89 2.93 5.05
C LYS A 135 45.93 2.00 4.44
N PHE A 136 47.09 2.54 4.09
CA PHE A 136 48.24 1.76 3.66
C PHE A 136 49.42 2.10 4.56
N LYS A 137 49.99 1.10 5.25
CA LYS A 137 51.13 1.27 6.19
C LYS A 137 50.95 2.47 7.14
N CYS A 138 49.81 2.52 7.84
CA CYS A 138 49.41 3.60 8.78
C CYS A 138 49.20 5.01 8.17
N LYS A 139 49.38 5.21 6.86
CA LYS A 139 49.06 6.46 6.17
C LYS A 139 47.70 6.37 5.49
N ARG A 140 46.90 7.44 5.58
CA ARG A 140 45.66 7.59 4.82
C ARG A 140 46.03 8.05 3.41
N ALA A 141 45.67 7.27 2.39
CA ALA A 141 45.90 7.62 0.99
C ALA A 141 44.58 7.53 0.21
N PRO A 142 44.41 8.33 -0.85
CA PRO A 142 43.30 8.17 -1.78
C PRO A 142 43.28 6.74 -2.34
N ASN A 143 42.09 6.19 -2.54
CA ASN A 143 41.95 4.86 -3.12
C ASN A 143 42.42 4.87 -4.59
N PRO A 144 43.45 4.09 -4.97
CA PRO A 144 44.04 4.15 -6.32
C PRO A 144 43.10 3.61 -7.41
N HIS A 145 42.08 2.82 -7.05
CA HIS A 145 41.15 2.21 -8.00
C HIS A 145 39.98 3.12 -8.40
N GLY A 146 39.91 4.34 -7.85
CA GLY A 146 38.83 5.29 -8.11
C GLY A 146 37.44 4.77 -7.65
N ALA A 147 36.43 5.64 -7.79
CA ALA A 147 35.05 5.28 -7.49
C ALA A 147 34.45 4.53 -8.69
N CYS A 148 33.91 3.33 -8.45
CA CYS A 148 33.11 2.63 -9.46
C CYS A 148 31.71 3.26 -9.50
N ARG A 149 31.33 3.80 -10.67
CA ARG A 149 30.07 4.52 -10.88
C ARG A 149 29.15 3.76 -11.82
N ARG A 150 27.84 3.93 -11.61
CA ARG A 150 26.77 3.52 -12.52
C ARG A 150 25.75 4.65 -12.64
N TYR A 151 24.93 4.59 -13.68
CA TYR A 151 23.92 5.60 -13.99
C TYR A 151 22.55 4.95 -14.10
N ILE A 152 21.57 5.52 -13.40
CA ILE A 152 20.15 5.20 -13.62
C ILE A 152 19.60 6.25 -14.57
N MET A 153 19.02 5.80 -15.68
CA MET A 153 18.28 6.60 -16.65
C MET A 153 16.82 6.12 -16.65
N ARG A 154 15.90 6.89 -17.22
CA ARG A 154 14.48 6.49 -17.31
C ARG A 154 14.31 5.08 -17.88
N GLY A 155 14.99 4.80 -18.99
CA GLY A 155 14.90 3.53 -19.71
C GLY A 155 15.42 2.29 -18.99
N ASN A 156 16.28 2.43 -17.98
CA ASN A 156 16.79 1.30 -17.19
C ASN A 156 16.35 1.33 -15.72
N SER A 157 15.52 2.30 -15.32
CA SER A 157 15.16 2.55 -13.92
C SER A 157 14.51 1.36 -13.22
N ILE A 158 13.74 0.55 -13.95
CA ILE A 158 13.07 -0.65 -13.44
C ILE A 158 14.04 -1.75 -12.97
N GLU A 159 15.29 -1.71 -13.43
CA GLU A 159 16.34 -2.63 -12.98
C GLU A 159 16.90 -2.25 -11.61
N TRP A 160 16.51 -1.09 -11.07
CA TRP A 160 17.02 -0.53 -9.84
C TRP A 160 15.94 -0.46 -8.78
N GLN A 161 16.32 -0.78 -7.54
CA GLN A 161 15.36 -0.91 -6.45
C GLN A 161 15.98 -0.40 -5.15
N LEU A 162 15.21 0.36 -4.37
CA LEU A 162 15.56 0.64 -2.98
C LEU A 162 15.41 -0.63 -2.16
N ARG A 163 16.39 -0.91 -1.30
CA ARG A 163 16.54 -2.20 -0.62
C ARG A 163 15.30 -2.74 0.10
N ASN A 164 14.42 -1.87 0.60
CA ASN A 164 13.21 -2.24 1.36
C ASN A 164 11.90 -2.02 0.58
N CYS A 165 11.96 -1.57 -0.67
CA CYS A 165 10.81 -1.38 -1.53
C CYS A 165 10.55 -2.65 -2.36
N PRO A 166 9.33 -2.89 -2.87
CA PRO A 166 9.06 -3.99 -3.79
C PRO A 166 9.62 -3.66 -5.19
N LEU A 167 9.64 -4.62 -6.11
CA LEU A 167 10.05 -4.32 -7.48
C LEU A 167 8.91 -3.55 -8.19
N PRO A 168 9.21 -2.53 -9.01
CA PRO A 168 8.17 -1.88 -9.80
C PRO A 168 7.49 -2.88 -10.75
N GLU A 169 8.26 -3.85 -11.27
CA GLU A 169 7.80 -4.92 -12.15
C GLU A 169 8.60 -6.20 -11.89
N LEU A 170 7.94 -7.36 -11.93
CA LEU A 170 8.60 -8.66 -11.84
C LEU A 170 9.40 -8.95 -13.11
N PRO A 171 10.55 -9.64 -12.99
CA PRO A 171 11.24 -10.16 -14.15
C PRO A 171 10.35 -11.21 -14.87
N ARG A 172 10.69 -11.52 -16.14
CA ARG A 172 9.87 -12.41 -16.99
C ARG A 172 9.68 -13.82 -16.41
N ASP A 173 10.63 -14.30 -15.64
CA ASP A 173 10.62 -15.58 -14.92
C ASP A 173 9.97 -15.51 -13.52
N GLY A 174 9.63 -14.30 -13.04
CA GLY A 174 8.98 -14.10 -11.76
C GLY A 174 7.51 -14.56 -11.76
N ARG A 175 7.07 -15.12 -10.63
CA ARG A 175 5.70 -15.60 -10.43
C ARG A 175 4.73 -14.44 -10.22
N ALA A 176 3.88 -14.21 -11.22
CA ALA A 176 2.80 -13.22 -11.15
C ALA A 176 1.72 -13.62 -10.13
N LEU A 177 0.89 -12.66 -9.75
CA LEU A 177 -0.38 -12.96 -9.09
C LEU A 177 -1.26 -13.82 -10.00
N ASP A 178 -1.98 -14.78 -9.42
CA ASP A 178 -2.85 -15.69 -10.16
C ASP A 178 -4.13 -14.95 -10.59
N LEU A 179 -4.32 -14.75 -11.90
CA LEU A 179 -5.49 -14.10 -12.48
C LEU A 179 -6.81 -14.72 -11.98
N SER A 180 -6.84 -16.05 -11.86
CA SER A 180 -8.05 -16.77 -11.43
C SER A 180 -8.42 -16.48 -9.97
N ALA A 181 -7.45 -16.09 -9.14
CA ALA A 181 -7.69 -15.75 -7.74
C ALA A 181 -8.48 -14.44 -7.56
N TYR A 182 -8.46 -13.57 -8.56
CA TYR A 182 -9.09 -12.25 -8.53
C TYR A 182 -10.31 -12.12 -9.46
N SER A 183 -10.37 -12.92 -10.52
CA SER A 183 -11.40 -12.78 -11.57
C SER A 183 -12.81 -13.08 -11.06
N ASP A 184 -12.94 -14.04 -10.15
CA ASP A 184 -14.24 -14.54 -9.65
C ASP A 184 -14.72 -13.87 -8.35
N LEU A 185 -14.04 -12.81 -7.90
CA LEU A 185 -14.40 -12.13 -6.65
C LEU A 185 -15.80 -11.51 -6.76
N PRO A 186 -16.70 -11.78 -5.79
CA PRO A 186 -18.08 -11.32 -5.87
C PRO A 186 -18.17 -9.79 -5.82
N GLY A 187 -19.06 -9.22 -6.65
CA GLY A 187 -19.26 -7.77 -6.73
C GLY A 187 -18.23 -7.02 -7.61
N CYS A 188 -17.28 -7.72 -8.22
CA CYS A 188 -16.29 -7.18 -9.16
C CYS A 188 -16.57 -7.72 -10.58
N VAL A 189 -16.58 -6.86 -11.61
CA VAL A 189 -17.09 -7.26 -12.94
C VAL A 189 -16.20 -6.90 -14.13
N GLY A 190 -15.23 -6.00 -13.97
CA GLY A 190 -14.40 -5.53 -15.08
C GLY A 190 -13.21 -6.43 -15.40
N PRO A 191 -12.65 -6.35 -16.62
CA PRO A 191 -11.52 -7.17 -17.03
C PRO A 191 -10.21 -6.74 -16.35
N ILE A 192 -9.45 -7.72 -15.86
CA ILE A 192 -8.12 -7.48 -15.26
C ILE A 192 -7.08 -7.24 -16.37
N GLN A 193 -6.26 -6.20 -16.19
CA GLN A 193 -5.07 -6.01 -17.01
C GLN A 193 -3.98 -6.96 -16.48
N GLU A 194 -3.65 -8.02 -17.21
CA GLU A 194 -2.68 -9.03 -16.78
C GLU A 194 -1.32 -8.44 -16.39
N ILE A 195 -0.93 -7.33 -17.04
CA ILE A 195 0.32 -6.65 -16.74
C ILE A 195 0.37 -6.12 -15.30
N ASN A 196 -0.77 -5.76 -14.71
CA ASN A 196 -0.86 -5.32 -13.32
C ASN A 196 -0.66 -6.44 -12.30
N LEU A 197 -0.86 -7.71 -12.71
CA LEU A 197 -0.53 -8.88 -11.90
C LEU A 197 0.99 -9.10 -11.77
N ARG A 198 1.81 -8.27 -12.42
CA ARG A 198 3.27 -8.30 -12.36
C ARG A 198 3.89 -6.98 -11.91
N ARG A 199 3.07 -5.95 -11.64
CA ARG A 199 3.55 -4.60 -11.35
C ARG A 199 3.10 -4.13 -9.99
N SER A 200 4.03 -3.54 -9.24
CA SER A 200 3.71 -2.94 -7.95
C SER A 200 2.93 -1.64 -8.12
N TYR A 201 2.14 -1.33 -7.10
CA TYR A 201 1.34 -0.13 -6.96
C TYR A 201 1.08 0.13 -5.47
N ASP A 202 1.38 1.34 -5.01
CA ASP A 202 1.18 1.77 -3.62
C ASP A 202 0.09 2.85 -3.51
N GLY A 203 -0.83 2.92 -4.48
CA GLY A 203 -1.96 3.84 -4.41
C GLY A 203 -3.03 3.43 -3.38
N LEU A 204 -2.93 2.21 -2.85
CA LEU A 204 -3.82 1.68 -1.82
C LEU A 204 -3.07 1.44 -0.52
N VAL A 205 -3.68 1.86 0.58
CA VAL A 205 -3.15 1.66 1.93
C VAL A 205 -4.21 1.03 2.82
N LEU A 206 -3.81 0.03 3.61
CA LEU A 206 -4.58 -0.50 4.73
C LEU A 206 -3.88 -0.08 6.03
N VAL A 207 -4.60 0.63 6.91
CA VAL A 207 -4.12 1.02 8.23
C VAL A 207 -4.80 0.18 9.29
N GLY A 208 -4.05 -0.37 10.23
CA GLY A 208 -4.62 -1.16 11.32
C GLY A 208 -3.63 -1.45 12.46
N GLN A 209 -4.02 -2.31 13.39
CA GLN A 209 -3.26 -2.56 14.63
C GLN A 209 -2.15 -3.61 14.51
N GLY A 210 -2.24 -4.52 13.53
CA GLY A 210 -1.21 -5.53 13.28
C GLY A 210 0.08 -4.93 12.73
N ALA A 211 1.17 -5.68 12.73
CA ALA A 211 2.41 -5.30 12.05
C ALA A 211 3.12 -6.52 11.46
N ALA A 212 3.05 -7.65 12.17
CA ALA A 212 3.65 -8.90 11.77
C ALA A 212 2.57 -9.95 11.48
N ARG A 213 2.89 -10.91 10.60
CA ARG A 213 1.98 -11.97 10.14
C ARG A 213 1.43 -12.82 11.28
N ASP A 214 2.20 -13.00 12.33
CA ASP A 214 1.88 -13.78 13.52
C ASP A 214 1.04 -13.00 14.54
N SER A 215 0.85 -11.69 14.38
CA SER A 215 -0.05 -10.92 15.25
C SER A 215 -1.49 -11.44 15.16
N THR A 216 -2.20 -11.44 16.28
CA THR A 216 -3.61 -11.85 16.36
C THR A 216 -4.50 -11.13 15.35
N TYR A 217 -4.25 -9.83 15.16
CA TYR A 217 -4.90 -9.01 14.13
C TYR A 217 -4.68 -9.58 12.72
N MET A 218 -3.44 -9.92 12.34
CA MET A 218 -3.16 -10.46 11.01
C MET A 218 -3.68 -11.88 10.83
N GLN A 219 -3.69 -12.70 11.89
CA GLN A 219 -4.21 -14.06 11.84
C GLN A 219 -5.68 -14.10 11.35
N LYS A 220 -6.49 -13.08 11.70
CA LYS A 220 -7.87 -12.94 11.20
C LYS A 220 -7.95 -12.86 9.68
N PHE A 221 -7.15 -12.00 9.05
CA PHE A 221 -7.06 -11.94 7.58
C PHE A 221 -6.54 -13.23 6.94
N TYR A 222 -5.75 -14.05 7.64
CA TYR A 222 -5.29 -15.34 7.13
C TYR A 222 -6.22 -16.50 7.46
N ALA A 223 -7.20 -16.28 8.34
CA ALA A 223 -8.22 -17.26 8.72
C ALA A 223 -9.48 -17.14 7.87
N ALA A 224 -9.73 -15.98 7.26
CA ALA A 224 -10.82 -15.75 6.31
C ALA A 224 -10.35 -15.75 4.85
N GLY A 225 -11.27 -15.99 3.92
CA GLY A 225 -10.96 -15.94 2.49
C GLY A 225 -12.00 -16.59 1.60
N PHE A 226 -11.57 -16.96 0.40
CA PHE A 226 -12.44 -17.50 -0.63
C PHE A 226 -12.01 -18.90 -1.06
N ALA A 227 -12.99 -19.73 -1.41
CA ALA A 227 -12.73 -21.02 -2.03
C ALA A 227 -13.35 -21.08 -3.44
N SER A 228 -12.54 -21.52 -4.41
CA SER A 228 -12.97 -21.75 -5.79
C SER A 228 -12.16 -22.89 -6.39
N ALA A 229 -12.80 -23.76 -7.18
CA ALA A 229 -12.15 -24.87 -7.88
C ALA A 229 -11.18 -25.71 -7.02
N GLY A 230 -11.56 -25.98 -5.76
CA GLY A 230 -10.75 -26.76 -4.81
C GLY A 230 -9.54 -26.03 -4.23
N ARG A 231 -9.35 -24.74 -4.50
CA ARG A 231 -8.29 -23.90 -3.93
C ARG A 231 -8.85 -22.98 -2.85
N ARG A 232 -8.15 -22.89 -1.70
CA ARG A 232 -8.38 -21.86 -0.68
C ARG A 232 -7.48 -20.66 -0.95
N LEU A 233 -8.08 -19.48 -1.00
CA LEU A 233 -7.44 -18.20 -1.23
C LEU A 233 -7.59 -17.37 0.04
N LEU A 234 -6.53 -17.31 0.85
CA LEU A 234 -6.54 -16.56 2.10
C LEU A 234 -6.61 -15.06 1.82
N LEU A 235 -7.42 -14.32 2.56
CA LEU A 235 -7.60 -12.88 2.35
C LEU A 235 -6.28 -12.11 2.51
N GLY A 236 -5.44 -12.47 3.49
CA GLY A 236 -4.12 -11.87 3.67
C GLY A 236 -3.15 -12.12 2.50
N ASP A 237 -3.30 -13.23 1.77
CA ASP A 237 -2.50 -13.50 0.56
C ASP A 237 -3.05 -12.71 -0.64
N LEU A 238 -4.39 -12.66 -0.81
CA LEU A 238 -5.05 -11.85 -1.85
C LEU A 238 -4.73 -10.36 -1.73
N LEU A 239 -4.59 -9.86 -0.50
CA LEU A 239 -4.21 -8.48 -0.17
C LEU A 239 -2.71 -8.22 -0.30
N THR A 240 -1.88 -9.24 -0.58
CA THR A 240 -0.42 -9.12 -0.67
C THR A 240 0.26 -8.57 0.61
N LEU A 241 -0.35 -8.76 1.79
CA LEU A 241 0.11 -8.14 3.05
C LEU A 241 1.50 -8.62 3.49
N HIS A 242 1.81 -9.89 3.23
CA HIS A 242 3.10 -10.47 3.55
C HIS A 242 3.60 -11.33 2.39
N HIS A 243 4.74 -10.97 1.82
CA HIS A 243 5.44 -11.80 0.85
C HIS A 243 6.76 -12.31 1.43
N ARG A 244 7.00 -13.61 1.26
CA ARG A 244 8.24 -14.29 1.68
C ARG A 244 9.34 -14.25 0.61
N GLU A 245 8.99 -13.86 -0.61
CA GLU A 245 9.88 -13.89 -1.75
C GLU A 245 10.70 -12.60 -1.84
N ARG A 246 11.99 -12.70 -2.22
CA ARG A 246 12.90 -11.54 -2.28
C ARG A 246 12.58 -10.52 -3.39
N LYS A 247 11.65 -10.87 -4.29
CA LYS A 247 11.28 -10.17 -5.52
C LYS A 247 9.76 -10.29 -5.74
N TYR A 248 8.97 -9.68 -4.87
CA TYR A 248 7.50 -9.74 -4.93
C TYR A 248 6.90 -8.42 -5.43
N ILE A 249 5.62 -8.48 -5.79
CA ILE A 249 4.82 -7.28 -6.11
C ILE A 249 3.98 -6.86 -4.92
N ARG A 250 3.86 -5.56 -4.73
CA ARG A 250 3.00 -4.97 -3.71
C ARG A 250 1.88 -4.21 -4.41
N ARG A 251 0.63 -4.53 -4.09
CA ARG A 251 -0.54 -3.81 -4.63
C ARG A 251 -1.30 -3.04 -3.55
N LEU A 252 -1.04 -3.38 -2.30
CA LEU A 252 -1.59 -2.75 -1.11
C LEU A 252 -0.44 -2.60 -0.11
N ARG A 253 -0.29 -1.40 0.43
CA ARG A 253 0.64 -1.14 1.53
C ARG A 253 -0.10 -1.27 2.85
N PHE A 254 0.47 -1.99 3.80
CA PHE A 254 -0.05 -2.06 5.16
C PHE A 254 0.74 -1.14 6.10
N LEU A 255 0.05 -0.37 6.93
CA LEU A 255 0.64 0.53 7.93
C LEU A 255 0.09 0.21 9.33
N ASN A 256 0.98 0.11 10.31
CA ASN A 256 0.59 -0.01 11.71
C ASN A 256 0.29 1.37 12.29
N GLU A 257 -0.90 1.56 12.86
CA GLU A 257 -1.34 2.83 13.43
C GLU A 257 -0.45 3.38 14.56
N ARG A 258 0.31 2.51 15.27
CA ARG A 258 1.15 2.86 16.42
C ARG A 258 2.56 3.29 16.05
N ILE A 259 2.98 3.04 14.82
CA ILE A 259 4.34 3.36 14.38
C ILE A 259 4.31 4.76 13.76
N ASN A 260 4.81 5.75 14.52
CA ASN A 260 5.21 7.04 13.96
C ASN A 260 6.28 6.78 12.90
N GLN A 261 6.05 7.16 11.65
CA GLN A 261 7.09 7.05 10.64
C GLN A 261 7.23 8.30 9.79
N ASP A 262 8.43 8.88 9.91
CA ASP A 262 9.16 9.76 8.99
C ASP A 262 9.27 9.24 7.54
N GLU A 263 8.50 8.21 7.15
CA GLU A 263 8.51 7.69 5.79
C GLU A 263 7.63 8.58 4.92
N ALA A 264 8.31 9.47 4.19
CA ALA A 264 7.77 10.37 3.19
C ALA A 264 6.45 9.88 2.57
N VAL A 265 5.41 10.66 2.84
CA VAL A 265 4.02 10.46 2.42
C VAL A 265 3.96 10.15 0.93
N HIS A 266 3.77 8.88 0.60
CA HIS A 266 3.37 8.49 -0.74
C HIS A 266 1.89 8.85 -0.92
N ALA A 267 1.55 9.48 -2.04
CA ALA A 267 0.18 9.82 -2.36
C ALA A 267 -0.62 8.53 -2.64
N ALA A 268 -1.26 7.98 -1.60
CA ALA A 268 -2.30 6.99 -1.75
C ALA A 268 -3.55 7.68 -2.32
N TRP A 269 -4.29 7.03 -3.20
CA TRP A 269 -5.58 7.56 -3.63
C TRP A 269 -6.69 7.15 -2.65
N LEU A 270 -6.58 5.95 -2.06
CA LEU A 270 -7.49 5.43 -1.06
C LEU A 270 -6.74 4.79 0.10
N VAL A 271 -7.20 5.12 1.31
CA VAL A 271 -6.78 4.49 2.56
C VAL A 271 -7.99 3.80 3.19
N VAL A 272 -7.87 2.50 3.47
CA VAL A 272 -8.85 1.77 4.26
C VAL A 272 -8.30 1.66 5.67
N ALA A 273 -9.05 2.13 6.66
CA ALA A 273 -8.64 2.15 8.05
C ALA A 273 -9.50 1.19 8.86
N ASP A 274 -8.87 0.21 9.51
CA ASP A 274 -9.54 -0.78 10.33
C ASP A 274 -9.57 -0.32 11.80
N GLY A 275 -10.73 0.17 12.23
CA GLY A 275 -10.95 0.74 13.55
C GLY A 275 -10.88 2.27 13.60
N ILE A 276 -11.34 2.81 14.73
CA ILE A 276 -11.40 4.27 14.96
C ILE A 276 -9.99 4.88 15.08
N SER A 277 -9.09 4.22 15.82
CA SER A 277 -7.70 4.66 15.99
C SER A 277 -6.98 4.76 14.63
N ALA A 278 -7.08 3.72 13.81
CA ALA A 278 -6.54 3.68 12.45
C ALA A 278 -7.12 4.79 11.57
N LEU A 279 -8.42 5.09 11.68
CA LEU A 279 -9.08 6.17 10.92
C LEU A 279 -8.50 7.53 11.29
N LEU A 280 -8.37 7.83 12.58
CA LEU A 280 -7.81 9.09 13.06
C LEU A 280 -6.33 9.23 12.67
N CYS A 281 -5.59 8.12 12.66
CA CYS A 281 -4.21 8.08 12.18
C CYS A 281 -4.14 8.34 10.66
N ALA A 282 -4.96 7.65 9.88
CA ALA A 282 -5.03 7.80 8.43
C ALA A 282 -5.37 9.24 8.01
N GLU A 283 -6.29 9.90 8.71
CA GLU A 283 -6.70 11.27 8.40
C GLU A 283 -5.52 12.25 8.49
N LYS A 284 -4.68 12.11 9.53
CA LYS A 284 -3.50 12.95 9.74
C LYS A 284 -2.40 12.68 8.71
N LEU A 285 -2.18 11.40 8.37
CA LEU A 285 -1.11 10.99 7.47
C LEU A 285 -1.45 11.20 5.99
N PHE A 286 -2.74 11.18 5.64
CA PHE A 286 -3.23 11.20 4.26
C PHE A 286 -4.30 12.29 4.06
N PRO A 287 -3.94 13.58 4.18
CA PRO A 287 -4.90 14.70 4.11
C PRO A 287 -5.50 14.90 2.72
N ALA A 288 -4.88 14.34 1.67
CA ALA A 288 -5.33 14.44 0.28
C ALA A 288 -5.99 13.16 -0.25
N SER A 289 -5.93 12.05 0.49
CA SER A 289 -6.47 10.76 0.04
C SER A 289 -7.92 10.60 0.46
N ASP A 290 -8.66 9.79 -0.30
CA ASP A 290 -9.92 9.25 0.19
C ASP A 290 -9.65 8.29 1.34
N ILE A 291 -10.56 8.24 2.31
CA ILE A 291 -10.44 7.35 3.47
C ILE A 291 -11.75 6.60 3.68
N ILE A 292 -11.68 5.28 3.90
CA ILE A 292 -12.80 4.49 4.40
C ILE A 292 -12.43 3.95 5.77
N GLY A 293 -13.04 4.49 6.82
CA GLY A 293 -12.92 3.98 8.18
C GLY A 293 -13.97 2.92 8.47
N VAL A 294 -13.53 1.74 8.92
CA VAL A 294 -14.38 0.67 9.39
C VAL A 294 -14.43 0.73 10.91
N CYS A 295 -15.58 1.12 11.47
CA CYS A 295 -15.76 1.34 12.90
C CYS A 295 -16.64 0.25 13.50
N ASN A 296 -16.09 -0.55 14.41
CA ASN A 296 -16.87 -1.50 15.20
C ASN A 296 -17.76 -0.74 16.21
N ARG A 297 -19.03 -1.12 16.33
CA ARG A 297 -19.96 -0.60 17.34
C ARG A 297 -19.58 -0.96 18.77
N ASP A 298 -18.85 -2.05 18.95
CA ASP A 298 -18.35 -2.50 20.25
C ASP A 298 -17.02 -1.84 20.65
N ALA A 299 -16.59 -0.79 19.92
CA ALA A 299 -15.43 -0.01 20.30
C ALA A 299 -15.62 0.64 21.68
N SER A 300 -14.51 0.94 22.37
CA SER A 300 -14.57 1.56 23.69
C SER A 300 -15.30 2.91 23.64
N THR A 301 -15.99 3.26 24.73
CA THR A 301 -16.66 4.56 24.86
C THR A 301 -15.72 5.73 24.56
N GLU A 302 -14.47 5.64 25.00
CA GLU A 302 -13.43 6.63 24.71
C GLU A 302 -13.19 6.78 23.20
N SER A 303 -13.02 5.67 22.47
CA SER A 303 -12.84 5.71 21.02
C SER A 303 -14.07 6.30 20.30
N ILE A 304 -15.27 5.96 20.75
CA ILE A 304 -16.51 6.50 20.17
C ILE A 304 -16.62 8.01 20.41
N LEU A 305 -16.24 8.49 21.59
CA LEU A 305 -16.20 9.92 21.90
C LEU A 305 -15.17 10.65 21.05
N GLN A 306 -13.97 10.09 20.87
CA GLN A 306 -12.95 10.65 19.99
C GLN A 306 -13.44 10.74 18.54
N LEU A 307 -14.11 9.70 18.04
CA LEU A 307 -14.72 9.71 16.70
C LEU A 307 -15.76 10.83 16.57
N LYS A 308 -16.61 11.00 17.59
CA LYS A 308 -17.65 12.04 17.62
C LYS A 308 -17.04 13.45 17.61
N GLU A 309 -16.02 13.69 18.42
CA GLU A 309 -15.31 14.97 18.48
C GLU A 309 -14.67 15.29 17.13
N TRP A 310 -13.91 14.34 16.57
CA TRP A 310 -13.30 14.49 15.25
C TRP A 310 -14.35 14.74 14.15
N LEU A 311 -15.48 14.03 14.17
CA LEU A 311 -16.58 14.25 13.24
C LEU A 311 -17.13 15.68 13.32
N ASN A 312 -17.34 16.20 14.53
CA ASN A 312 -17.82 17.57 14.73
C ASN A 312 -16.82 18.61 14.21
N ASP A 313 -15.52 18.32 14.31
CA ASP A 313 -14.47 19.23 13.83
C ASP A 313 -14.42 19.33 12.31
N ILE A 314 -14.63 18.19 11.62
CA ILE A 314 -14.54 18.13 10.16
C ILE A 314 -15.85 18.46 9.46
N ILE A 315 -17.03 18.20 10.05
CA ILE A 315 -18.31 18.23 9.32
C ILE A 315 -18.60 19.58 8.62
N ARG A 316 -18.13 20.69 9.17
CA ARG A 316 -18.25 22.03 8.55
C ARG A 316 -17.56 22.16 7.18
N TYR A 317 -16.60 21.28 6.89
CA TYR A 317 -15.85 21.25 5.64
C TYR A 317 -16.36 20.21 4.64
N TYR A 318 -17.36 19.41 5.01
CA TYR A 318 -17.87 18.31 4.20
C TYR A 318 -19.39 18.39 4.02
N ASN A 319 -19.88 17.73 2.97
CA ASN A 319 -21.30 17.49 2.72
C ASN A 319 -21.56 15.98 2.81
N ASP A 320 -22.71 15.60 3.38
CA ASP A 320 -23.17 14.22 3.31
C ASP A 320 -23.54 13.87 1.86
N THR A 321 -23.05 12.72 1.41
CA THR A 321 -23.35 12.16 0.10
C THR A 321 -24.41 11.08 0.26
N ASP A 322 -25.32 10.96 -0.70
CA ASP A 322 -26.26 9.85 -0.72
C ASP A 322 -25.52 8.52 -0.93
N THR A 323 -25.75 7.56 -0.03
CA THR A 323 -25.12 6.24 -0.01
C THR A 323 -26.08 5.12 -0.41
N SER A 324 -27.29 5.45 -0.85
CA SER A 324 -28.33 4.51 -1.30
C SER A 324 -27.82 3.50 -2.34
N ASN A 325 -26.90 3.91 -3.22
CA ASN A 325 -26.32 3.07 -4.26
C ASN A 325 -25.12 2.21 -3.79
N CYS A 326 -24.63 2.41 -2.57
CA CYS A 326 -23.43 1.74 -2.07
C CYS A 326 -23.73 0.43 -1.34
N LEU A 327 -24.84 0.37 -0.60
CA LEU A 327 -25.28 -0.79 0.18
C LEU A 327 -26.78 -1.04 -0.07
N SER A 328 -27.19 -2.29 -0.26
CA SER A 328 -28.61 -2.64 -0.37
C SER A 328 -29.36 -2.39 0.95
N ASP A 329 -30.68 -2.19 0.87
CA ASP A 329 -31.53 -1.86 2.01
C ASP A 329 -31.43 -2.88 3.16
N GLU A 330 -31.37 -4.18 2.85
CA GLU A 330 -31.17 -5.24 3.86
C GLU A 330 -29.82 -5.12 4.58
N MET A 331 -28.78 -4.66 3.88
CA MET A 331 -27.45 -4.45 4.46
C MET A 331 -27.40 -3.18 5.30
N GLN A 332 -28.16 -2.14 4.94
CA GLN A 332 -28.25 -0.90 5.71
C GLN A 332 -28.85 -1.10 7.12
N ALA A 333 -29.68 -2.14 7.29
CA ALA A 333 -30.20 -2.52 8.60
C ALA A 333 -29.10 -3.04 9.55
N ARG A 334 -28.05 -3.67 9.02
CA ARG A 334 -26.97 -4.29 9.81
C ARG A 334 -25.70 -3.43 9.84
N MET A 335 -25.30 -2.87 8.71
CA MET A 335 -24.13 -2.02 8.52
C MET A 335 -24.58 -0.62 8.11
N LYS A 336 -23.98 0.44 8.64
CA LYS A 336 -24.34 1.81 8.26
C LYS A 336 -23.16 2.49 7.58
N LEU A 337 -23.35 2.98 6.37
CA LEU A 337 -22.34 3.75 5.65
C LEU A 337 -22.77 5.22 5.57
N ARG A 338 -21.90 6.09 6.05
CA ARG A 338 -21.99 7.54 5.84
C ARG A 338 -20.80 7.99 5.01
N VAL A 339 -21.03 8.75 3.95
CA VAL A 339 -19.96 9.28 3.09
C VAL A 339 -19.96 10.79 3.15
N LEU A 340 -18.85 11.35 3.62
CA LEU A 340 -18.60 12.78 3.69
C LEU A 340 -17.74 13.18 2.50
N GLN A 341 -18.17 14.16 1.72
CA GLN A 341 -17.41 14.70 0.60
C GLN A 341 -16.99 16.14 0.87
N ARG A 342 -15.70 16.44 0.67
CA ARG A 342 -15.15 17.77 0.96
C ARG A 342 -15.83 18.82 0.08
N ARG A 343 -16.17 19.97 0.68
CA ARG A 343 -16.65 21.15 -0.05
C ARG A 343 -15.52 21.68 -0.95
N ILE A 344 -15.86 22.00 -2.20
CA ILE A 344 -14.95 22.61 -3.18
C ILE A 344 -14.88 24.11 -2.93
#